data_AF-A0A3L6EC88-F1
#
_entry.id   AF-A0A3L6EC88-F1
#
_cell.length_a   1.000
_cell.length_b   1.000
_cell.length_c   1.000
_cell.angle_alpha   90.00
_cell.angle_beta   90.00
_cell.angle_gamma   90.00
#
_symmetry.space_group_name_H-M   'P 1'
#
loop_
_entity.id
_entity.type
_entity.pdbx_description
1 polymer ?
#
loop_
_entity_poly.entity_id
_entity_poly.type
_entity_poly.pdbx_seq_one_letter_code
_entity_poly.pdbx_strand_id
1 'polypeptide(L)'
;MPPSGRKPKAAPSEPRRRLQSRLEFRATVDGAWYEARVAVQCGALRVMYEEFLEEQDEWYDLAALAASSVRDVAKLRARFRVPSTPLEDTQCCDLQAGARLCVSCLLDGGDLKFYDAVLDSVFPAAHEIVDGMERCACRFAVQWSDGPRAGSMEEVGIERVCCVQSSPVQDPVLIEFLDGVTKLAGDANRETVSQEICVAPVAEGGVHANVPPGFQWKFGSSE
;
A
#
# COMPACT_ATOMS: atom_id res chain seq x y z
N MET A 1 62.04 26.31 -12.39
CA MET A 1 60.63 26.23 -12.84
C MET A 1 60.16 24.79 -12.71
N PRO A 2 59.19 24.48 -11.84
CA PRO A 2 58.58 23.15 -11.78
C PRO A 2 57.30 23.09 -12.64
N PRO A 3 56.91 21.88 -13.10
CA PRO A 3 55.88 21.71 -14.12
C PRO A 3 54.46 21.87 -13.58
N SER A 4 53.57 22.38 -14.43
CA SER A 4 52.14 22.56 -14.16
C SER A 4 51.44 21.21 -13.91
N GLY A 5 50.90 21.03 -12.70
CA GLY A 5 50.06 19.88 -12.35
C GLY A 5 48.75 19.89 -13.16
N ARG A 6 48.49 18.80 -13.89
CA ARG A 6 47.20 18.53 -14.54
C ARG A 6 46.14 18.31 -13.46
N LYS A 7 45.04 19.08 -13.52
CA LYS A 7 43.86 18.83 -12.68
C LYS A 7 43.28 17.44 -13.01
N PRO A 8 42.93 16.62 -12.01
CA PRO A 8 42.23 15.36 -12.24
C PRO A 8 40.89 15.61 -12.93
N LYS A 9 40.63 14.86 -14.01
CA LYS A 9 39.32 14.77 -14.66
C LYS A 9 38.34 14.20 -13.62
N ALA A 10 37.28 14.94 -13.31
CA ALA A 10 36.20 14.43 -12.47
C ALA A 10 35.63 13.16 -13.10
N ALA A 11 35.52 12.09 -12.31
CA ALA A 11 34.86 10.87 -12.71
C ALA A 11 33.39 11.18 -13.06
N PRO A 12 32.79 10.47 -14.03
CA PRO A 12 31.37 10.62 -14.32
C PRO A 12 30.59 10.31 -13.03
N SER A 13 29.78 11.26 -12.56
CA SER A 13 28.85 11.02 -11.47
C SER A 13 27.93 9.88 -11.89
N GLU A 14 27.94 8.78 -11.13
CA GLU A 14 26.93 7.74 -11.25
C GLU A 14 25.54 8.39 -11.25
N PRO A 15 24.58 7.91 -12.07
CA PRO A 15 23.24 8.44 -12.04
C PRO A 15 22.75 8.31 -10.60
N ARG A 16 22.41 9.46 -10.00
CA ARG A 16 21.77 9.54 -8.68
C ARG A 16 20.67 8.49 -8.69
N ARG A 17 20.87 7.35 -8.00
CA ARG A 17 19.80 6.40 -7.73
C ARG A 17 18.70 7.26 -7.14
N ARG A 18 17.59 7.44 -7.86
CA ARG A 18 16.44 8.16 -7.32
C ARG A 18 16.19 7.47 -5.98
N LEU A 19 16.29 8.21 -4.89
CA LEU A 19 15.92 7.70 -3.57
C LEU A 19 14.47 7.22 -3.73
N GLN A 20 14.29 5.90 -3.87
CA GLN A 20 12.98 5.31 -4.02
C GLN A 20 12.24 5.62 -2.73
N SER A 21 11.12 6.33 -2.84
CA SER A 21 10.31 6.66 -1.68
C SER A 21 9.82 5.35 -1.08
N ARG A 22 10.13 5.14 0.21
CA ARG A 22 9.56 4.03 0.97
C ARG A 22 8.09 4.34 1.22
N LEU A 23 7.26 3.33 0.98
CA LEU A 23 5.83 3.37 1.18
C LEU A 23 5.44 2.24 2.14
N GLU A 24 4.27 2.35 2.74
CA GLU A 24 3.59 1.19 3.29
C GLU A 24 2.55 0.70 2.30
N PHE A 25 2.54 -0.61 2.08
CA PHE A 25 1.60 -1.28 1.21
C PHE A 25 0.83 -2.34 1.98
N ARG A 26 -0.50 -2.33 1.85
CA ARG A 26 -1.38 -3.33 2.43
C ARG A 26 -1.44 -4.54 1.50
N ALA A 27 -0.92 -5.70 1.91
CA ALA A 27 -0.85 -6.89 1.06
C ALA A 27 -2.23 -7.52 0.78
N THR A 28 -2.37 -8.18 -0.37
CA THR A 28 -3.62 -8.86 -0.78
C THR A 28 -3.86 -10.12 0.02
N VAL A 29 -2.78 -10.85 0.30
CA VAL A 29 -2.81 -12.22 0.81
C VAL A 29 -3.33 -12.31 2.24
N ASP A 30 -2.97 -11.34 3.08
CA ASP A 30 -3.30 -11.33 4.51
C ASP A 30 -3.88 -10.01 5.01
N GLY A 31 -3.89 -8.97 4.18
CA GLY A 31 -4.40 -7.65 4.54
C GLY A 31 -3.52 -6.87 5.54
N ALA A 32 -2.30 -7.33 5.82
CA ALA A 32 -1.35 -6.64 6.68
C ALA A 32 -0.57 -5.55 5.93
N TRP A 33 -0.03 -4.58 6.67
CA TRP A 33 0.82 -3.52 6.13
C TRP A 33 2.29 -3.89 6.19
N TYR A 34 3.00 -3.62 5.10
CA TYR A 34 4.43 -3.88 4.93
C TYR A 34 5.14 -2.68 4.35
N GLU A 35 6.42 -2.48 4.70
CA GLU A 35 7.27 -1.56 3.96
C GLU A 35 7.48 -2.08 2.53
N ALA A 36 7.29 -1.19 1.56
CA ALA A 36 7.39 -1.51 0.16
C ALA A 36 7.99 -0.36 -0.65
N ARG A 37 8.50 -0.72 -1.82
CA ARG A 37 8.89 0.19 -2.90
C ARG A 37 8.11 -0.15 -4.15
N VAL A 38 8.02 0.80 -5.07
CA VAL A 38 7.34 0.57 -6.35
C VAL A 38 8.27 0.83 -7.53
N ALA A 39 8.02 0.11 -8.61
CA ALA A 39 8.65 0.31 -9.91
C ALA A 39 7.64 0.03 -11.01
N VAL A 40 7.85 0.60 -12.20
CA VAL A 40 7.15 0.16 -13.41
C VAL A 40 8.09 -0.74 -14.19
N GLN A 41 7.65 -1.97 -14.48
CA GLN A 41 8.41 -2.96 -15.23
C GLN A 41 7.49 -3.61 -16.25
N CYS A 42 7.91 -3.64 -17.52
CA CYS A 42 7.14 -4.23 -18.62
C CYS A 42 5.70 -3.71 -18.76
N GLY A 43 5.45 -2.44 -18.42
CA GLY A 43 4.12 -1.84 -18.47
C GLY A 43 3.21 -2.14 -17.27
N ALA A 44 3.69 -2.89 -16.28
CA ALA A 44 2.99 -3.16 -15.03
C ALA A 44 3.63 -2.43 -13.85
N LEU A 45 2.82 -2.03 -12.88
CA LEU A 45 3.30 -1.58 -11.57
C LEU A 45 3.69 -2.81 -10.76
N ARG A 46 4.95 -2.86 -10.34
CA ARG A 46 5.51 -3.85 -9.43
C ARG A 46 5.61 -3.25 -8.04
N VAL A 47 5.04 -3.92 -7.06
CA VAL A 47 5.17 -3.60 -5.64
C VAL A 47 6.14 -4.59 -5.03
N MET A 48 7.26 -4.08 -4.52
CA MET A 48 8.36 -4.87 -3.96
C MET A 48 8.38 -4.71 -2.45
N TYR A 49 8.23 -5.79 -1.71
CA TYR A 49 8.31 -5.76 -0.26
C TYR A 49 9.78 -5.74 0.20
N GLU A 50 10.14 -4.89 1.16
CA GLU A 50 11.54 -4.65 1.51
C GLU A 50 12.26 -5.85 2.13
N GLU A 51 11.52 -6.71 2.84
CA GLU A 51 12.05 -7.84 3.62
C GLU A 51 11.72 -9.19 3.01
N PHE A 52 11.12 -9.19 1.81
CA PHE A 52 10.71 -10.41 1.13
C PHE A 52 11.39 -10.54 -0.22
N LEU A 53 11.40 -11.77 -0.72
CA LEU A 53 11.94 -12.08 -2.02
C LEU A 53 10.96 -11.71 -3.13
N GLU A 54 11.49 -11.60 -4.35
CA GLU A 54 10.77 -11.12 -5.53
C GLU A 54 9.56 -11.99 -5.90
N GLU A 55 9.51 -13.25 -5.47
CA GLU A 55 8.38 -14.16 -5.71
C GLU A 55 7.10 -13.71 -4.99
N GLN A 56 7.24 -12.87 -3.96
CA GLN A 56 6.11 -12.33 -3.20
C GLN A 56 5.63 -10.98 -3.73
N ASP A 57 6.32 -10.40 -4.71
CA ASP A 57 5.96 -9.10 -5.27
C ASP A 57 4.59 -9.12 -5.91
N GLU A 58 3.85 -8.02 -5.76
CA GLU A 58 2.54 -7.86 -6.40
C GLU A 58 2.67 -7.08 -7.70
N TRP A 59 1.94 -7.54 -8.72
CA TRP A 59 1.98 -6.98 -10.07
C TRP A 59 0.62 -6.49 -10.51
N TYR A 60 0.58 -5.29 -11.09
CA TYR A 60 -0.63 -4.64 -11.57
C TYR A 60 -0.45 -4.18 -13.01
N ASP A 61 -1.12 -4.87 -13.93
CA ASP A 61 -1.09 -4.52 -15.35
C ASP A 61 -1.85 -3.22 -15.62
N LEU A 62 -1.22 -2.33 -16.41
CA LEU A 62 -1.79 -1.01 -16.72
C LEU A 62 -3.06 -1.12 -17.57
N ALA A 63 -3.10 -2.02 -18.56
CA ALA A 63 -4.25 -2.16 -19.44
C ALA A 63 -5.44 -2.79 -18.73
N ALA A 64 -5.20 -3.82 -17.92
CA ALA A 64 -6.21 -4.46 -17.08
C ALA A 64 -6.82 -3.47 -16.08
N LEU A 65 -5.99 -2.62 -15.45
CA LEU A 65 -6.49 -1.57 -14.58
C LEU A 65 -7.25 -0.48 -15.33
N ALA A 66 -6.81 -0.08 -16.53
CA ALA A 66 -7.53 0.90 -17.34
C ALA A 66 -8.90 0.40 -17.81
N ALA A 67 -9.05 -0.91 -18.01
CA ALA A 67 -10.32 -1.56 -18.28
C ALA A 67 -11.18 -1.81 -17.02
N SER A 68 -10.61 -1.62 -15.82
CA SER A 68 -11.30 -1.84 -14.54
C SER A 68 -12.17 -0.64 -14.13
N SER A 69 -12.99 -0.82 -13.09
CA SER A 69 -13.81 0.27 -12.59
C SER A 69 -12.96 1.33 -11.86
N VAL A 70 -13.41 2.60 -11.88
CA VAL A 70 -12.79 3.69 -11.09
C VAL A 70 -12.68 3.31 -9.60
N ARG A 71 -13.63 2.53 -9.10
CA ARG A 71 -13.62 2.03 -7.72
C ARG A 71 -12.44 1.09 -7.48
N ASP A 72 -12.07 0.25 -8.42
CA ASP A 72 -10.98 -0.72 -8.26
C ASP A 72 -9.61 -0.04 -8.32
N VAL A 73 -9.44 0.95 -9.19
CA VAL A 73 -8.26 1.83 -9.17
C VAL A 73 -8.15 2.59 -7.85
N ALA A 74 -9.27 3.09 -7.32
CA ALA A 74 -9.30 3.75 -6.01
C ALA A 74 -8.96 2.80 -4.86
N LYS A 75 -9.41 1.54 -4.89
CA LYS A 75 -9.03 0.51 -3.92
C LYS A 75 -7.53 0.22 -3.98
N LEU A 76 -6.95 0.09 -5.17
CA LEU A 76 -5.50 -0.08 -5.33
C LEU A 76 -4.75 1.10 -4.72
N ARG A 77 -5.14 2.33 -5.04
CA ARG A 77 -4.54 3.54 -4.46
C ARG A 77 -4.62 3.55 -2.93
N ALA A 78 -5.74 3.14 -2.36
CA ALA A 78 -5.96 3.11 -0.92
C ALA A 78 -5.10 2.06 -0.17
N ARG A 79 -4.45 1.15 -0.90
CA ARG A 79 -3.50 0.18 -0.32
C ARG A 79 -2.09 0.75 -0.17
N PHE A 80 -1.83 1.98 -0.62
CA PHE A 80 -0.58 2.68 -0.39
C PHE A 80 -0.78 3.78 0.65
N ARG A 81 0.18 3.94 1.54
CA ARG A 81 0.28 5.11 2.42
C ARG A 81 1.73 5.49 2.70
N VAL A 82 1.90 6.67 3.28
CA VAL A 82 3.20 7.08 3.83
C VAL A 82 3.52 6.19 5.03
N PRO A 83 4.79 5.78 5.23
CA PRO A 83 5.15 4.96 6.38
C PRO A 83 4.63 5.53 7.70
N SER A 84 4.05 4.65 8.50
CA SER A 84 3.55 4.95 9.83
C SER A 84 4.73 5.19 10.76
N THR A 85 4.60 6.12 11.68
CA THR A 85 5.68 6.45 12.62
C THR A 85 5.38 5.82 13.97
N PRO A 86 6.32 5.08 14.59
CA PRO A 86 6.16 4.63 15.98
C PRO A 86 5.73 5.78 16.88
N LEU A 87 4.81 5.51 17.80
CA LEU A 87 4.38 6.51 18.78
C LEU A 87 5.54 6.75 19.76
N GLU A 88 6.01 7.98 19.84
CA GLU A 88 7.06 8.35 20.78
C GLU A 88 6.48 8.48 22.20
N ASP A 89 7.29 8.14 23.21
CA ASP A 89 6.88 8.15 24.63
C ASP A 89 6.33 9.51 25.08
N THR A 90 6.92 10.59 24.57
CA THR A 90 6.53 11.97 24.85
C THR A 90 5.21 12.39 24.20
N GLN A 91 4.75 11.66 23.17
CA GLN A 91 3.59 12.01 22.34
C GLN A 91 2.34 11.23 22.68
N CYS A 92 2.39 10.31 23.66
CA CYS A 92 1.25 9.47 23.98
C CYS A 92 0.03 10.24 24.48
N CYS A 93 0.24 11.41 25.08
CA CYS A 93 -0.81 12.28 25.60
C CYS A 93 -1.51 13.11 24.51
N ASP A 94 -0.92 13.22 23.31
CA ASP A 94 -1.50 13.93 22.18
C ASP A 94 -2.55 13.09 21.44
N LEU A 95 -2.55 11.76 21.63
CA LEU A 95 -3.48 10.85 20.98
C LEU A 95 -4.93 11.07 21.44
N GLN A 96 -5.84 11.18 20.47
CA GLN A 96 -7.27 11.40 20.70
C GLN A 96 -8.08 10.19 20.22
N ALA A 97 -9.16 9.88 20.94
CA ALA A 97 -10.14 8.88 20.52
C ALA A 97 -10.59 9.14 19.06
N GLY A 98 -10.72 8.06 18.29
CA GLY A 98 -10.95 8.11 16.84
C GLY A 98 -9.69 8.19 15.98
N ALA A 99 -8.49 8.34 16.56
CA ALA A 99 -7.24 8.34 15.80
C ALA A 99 -7.04 7.00 15.08
N ARG A 100 -6.62 7.06 13.81
CA ARG A 100 -6.24 5.87 13.04
C ARG A 100 -4.81 5.48 13.40
N LEU A 101 -4.66 4.24 13.83
CA LEU A 101 -3.40 3.65 14.25
C LEU A 101 -3.08 2.45 13.38
N CYS A 102 -1.79 2.16 13.25
CA CYS A 102 -1.25 0.92 12.73
C CYS A 102 -0.69 0.16 13.93
N VAL A 103 -1.27 -1.00 14.25
CA VAL A 103 -0.96 -1.72 15.48
C VAL A 103 -0.38 -3.08 15.15
N SER A 104 0.70 -3.44 15.84
CA SER A 104 1.30 -4.76 15.71
C SER A 104 0.41 -5.82 16.37
N CYS A 105 0.19 -6.93 15.69
CA CYS A 105 -0.63 -8.06 16.09
C CYS A 105 0.23 -9.31 16.06
N LEU A 106 0.41 -9.93 17.23
CA LEU A 106 1.07 -11.22 17.32
C LEU A 106 0.09 -12.32 16.91
N LEU A 107 0.45 -13.10 15.90
CA LEU A 107 -0.35 -14.19 15.38
C LEU A 107 0.09 -15.53 15.97
N ASP A 108 -0.80 -16.52 15.85
CA ASP A 108 -0.49 -17.90 16.19
C ASP A 108 0.67 -18.38 15.31
N GLY A 109 1.79 -18.78 15.94
CA GLY A 109 3.04 -19.11 15.24
C GLY A 109 4.18 -18.12 15.51
N GLY A 110 3.92 -17.00 16.18
CA GLY A 110 4.95 -16.03 16.58
C GLY A 110 5.19 -14.93 15.55
N ASP A 111 4.48 -14.95 14.43
CA ASP A 111 4.55 -13.90 13.41
C ASP A 111 3.95 -12.59 13.93
N LEU A 112 4.71 -11.51 13.82
CA LEU A 112 4.24 -10.16 14.14
C LEU A 112 3.84 -9.45 12.84
N LYS A 113 2.58 -9.03 12.73
CA LYS A 113 2.06 -8.31 11.55
C LYS A 113 1.36 -7.03 11.97
N PHE A 114 1.25 -6.08 11.05
CA PHE A 114 0.68 -4.76 11.33
C PHE A 114 -0.66 -4.57 10.64
N TYR A 115 -1.67 -4.11 11.39
CA TYR A 115 -3.03 -3.89 10.87
C TYR A 115 -3.59 -2.54 11.33
N ASP A 116 -4.59 -2.03 10.63
CA ASP A 116 -5.28 -0.80 11.01
C ASP A 116 -6.18 -1.03 12.23
N ALA A 117 -6.15 -0.08 13.16
CA ALA A 117 -7.03 0.01 14.30
C ALA A 117 -7.44 1.47 14.53
N VAL A 118 -8.51 1.67 15.29
CA VAL A 118 -8.95 2.99 15.74
C VAL A 118 -8.78 3.06 17.25
N LEU A 119 -8.19 4.16 17.72
CA LEU A 119 -8.07 4.42 19.15
C LEU A 119 -9.44 4.67 19.76
N ASP A 120 -9.80 3.90 20.79
CA ASP A 120 -11.02 4.12 21.58
C ASP A 120 -10.72 5.02 22.78
N SER A 121 -9.72 4.64 23.59
CA SER A 121 -9.32 5.41 24.78
C SER A 121 -7.85 5.24 25.12
N VAL A 122 -7.29 6.26 25.79
CA VAL A 122 -5.95 6.20 26.41
C VAL A 122 -6.14 6.05 27.92
N PHE A 123 -5.42 5.11 28.52
CA PHE A 123 -5.29 4.92 29.96
C PHE A 123 -3.92 5.41 30.41
N PRO A 124 -3.83 6.63 30.96
CA PRO A 124 -2.55 7.20 31.36
C PRO A 124 -1.92 6.43 32.51
N ALA A 125 -0.61 6.25 32.46
CA ALA A 125 0.20 5.76 33.56
C ALA A 125 1.28 6.77 33.90
N ALA A 126 1.90 6.64 35.08
CA ALA A 126 3.07 7.45 35.40
C ALA A 126 4.22 7.07 34.46
N HIS A 127 4.81 8.07 33.82
CA HIS A 127 6.00 7.87 33.00
C HIS A 127 7.24 7.75 33.87
N GLU A 128 8.16 6.89 33.47
CA GLU A 128 9.43 6.70 34.15
C GLU A 128 10.53 7.40 33.36
N ILE A 129 11.55 7.92 34.06
CA ILE A 129 12.77 8.42 33.40
C ILE A 129 13.86 7.39 33.63
N VAL A 130 14.30 6.72 32.56
CA VAL A 130 15.38 5.73 32.61
C VAL A 130 16.50 6.19 31.69
N ASP A 131 17.71 6.31 32.26
CA ASP A 131 18.90 6.81 31.56
C ASP A 131 18.71 8.20 30.91
N GLY A 132 17.86 9.04 31.52
CA GLY A 132 17.53 10.37 31.02
C GLY A 132 16.52 10.39 29.87
N MET A 133 15.96 9.24 29.48
CA MET A 133 14.89 9.13 28.49
C MET A 133 13.58 8.78 29.18
N GLU A 134 12.50 9.44 28.77
CA GLU A 134 11.14 9.13 29.21
C GLU A 134 10.73 7.78 28.66
N ARG A 135 10.05 6.97 29.49
CA ARG A 135 9.46 5.69 29.14
C ARG A 135 7.98 5.70 29.45
N CYS A 136 7.18 5.55 28.42
CA CYS A 136 5.73 5.53 28.54
C CYS A 136 5.25 4.14 28.98
N ALA A 137 4.42 4.13 30.03
CA ALA A 137 3.71 2.94 30.50
C ALA A 137 2.19 3.02 30.24
N CYS A 138 1.74 4.03 29.48
CA CYS A 138 0.34 4.21 29.14
C CYS A 138 -0.18 3.01 28.32
N ARG A 139 -1.49 2.79 28.40
CA ARG A 139 -2.18 1.71 27.71
C ARG A 139 -3.23 2.30 26.78
N PHE A 140 -3.43 1.67 25.64
CA PHE A 140 -4.31 2.18 24.59
C PHE A 140 -5.36 1.12 24.27
N ALA A 141 -6.64 1.42 24.53
CA ALA A 141 -7.72 0.59 24.01
C ALA A 141 -7.91 0.91 22.54
N VAL A 142 -7.80 -0.11 21.70
CA VAL A 142 -7.97 0.01 20.25
C VAL A 142 -9.05 -0.95 19.76
N GLN A 143 -9.82 -0.50 18.79
CA GLN A 143 -10.70 -1.36 18.01
C GLN A 143 -10.01 -1.72 16.70
N TRP A 144 -9.80 -3.01 16.45
CA TRP A 144 -9.21 -3.46 15.20
C TRP A 144 -10.16 -3.15 14.03
N SER A 145 -9.68 -2.40 13.04
CA SER A 145 -10.45 -2.10 11.82
C SER A 145 -10.39 -3.26 10.83
N ASP A 146 -9.25 -3.96 10.83
CA ASP A 146 -8.87 -4.92 9.81
C ASP A 146 -8.09 -6.09 10.41
N GLY A 147 -7.84 -7.12 9.59
CA GLY A 147 -7.04 -8.28 9.96
C GLY A 147 -7.82 -9.33 10.77
N PRO A 148 -7.13 -10.32 11.36
CA PRO A 148 -7.76 -11.46 12.01
C PRO A 148 -8.55 -11.10 13.28
N ARG A 149 -8.34 -9.89 13.82
CA ARG A 149 -9.01 -9.38 15.01
C ARG A 149 -10.08 -8.33 14.69
N ALA A 150 -10.40 -8.08 13.42
CA ALA A 150 -11.31 -7.02 13.01
C ALA A 150 -12.62 -7.01 13.83
N GLY A 151 -12.98 -5.83 14.33
CA GLY A 151 -14.15 -5.58 15.17
C GLY A 151 -13.93 -5.79 16.67
N SER A 152 -12.90 -6.53 17.10
CA SER A 152 -12.61 -6.74 18.53
C SER A 152 -11.88 -5.55 19.15
N MET A 153 -11.99 -5.44 20.47
CA MET A 153 -11.22 -4.48 21.28
C MET A 153 -9.99 -5.16 21.89
N GLU A 154 -8.90 -4.41 22.02
CA GLU A 154 -7.67 -4.87 22.68
C GLU A 154 -6.98 -3.69 23.39
N GLU A 155 -6.37 -3.95 24.54
CA GLU A 155 -5.48 -3.00 25.20
C GLU A 155 -4.02 -3.30 24.82
N VAL A 156 -3.33 -2.31 24.26
CA VAL A 156 -1.94 -2.43 23.81
C VAL A 156 -1.02 -1.43 24.51
N GLY A 157 0.27 -1.72 24.57
CA GLY A 157 1.31 -0.79 25.00
C GLY A 157 1.82 0.09 23.85
N ILE A 158 2.58 1.13 24.18
CA ILE A 158 3.12 2.10 23.22
C ILE A 158 4.00 1.45 22.15
N GLU A 159 4.75 0.41 22.52
CA GLU A 159 5.68 -0.32 21.65
C GLU A 159 4.99 -1.01 20.47
N ARG A 160 3.67 -1.16 20.51
CA ARG A 160 2.87 -1.77 19.46
C ARG A 160 2.15 -0.76 18.57
N VAL A 161 2.23 0.53 18.89
CA VAL A 161 1.43 1.58 18.24
C VAL A 161 2.28 2.40 17.29
N CYS A 162 1.86 2.47 16.03
CA CYS A 162 2.36 3.41 15.04
C CYS A 162 1.24 4.37 14.61
N CYS A 163 1.55 5.66 14.53
CA CYS A 163 0.64 6.70 14.06
C CYS A 163 0.55 6.68 12.52
N VAL A 164 -0.68 6.57 12.01
CA VAL A 164 -0.94 6.62 10.57
C VAL A 164 -0.93 8.07 10.11
N GLN A 165 -0.10 8.39 9.11
CA GLN A 165 -0.05 9.73 8.55
C GLN A 165 -1.24 9.97 7.60
N SER A 166 -1.87 11.13 7.72
CA SER A 166 -2.96 11.55 6.82
C SER A 166 -2.45 12.15 5.50
N SER A 167 -1.15 12.33 5.37
CA SER A 167 -0.51 12.89 4.16
C SER A 167 -0.74 11.98 2.96
N PRO A 168 -1.09 12.55 1.78
CA PRO A 168 -1.20 11.76 0.56
C PRO A 168 0.17 11.19 0.17
N VAL A 169 0.18 10.01 -0.44
CA VAL A 169 1.38 9.42 -1.03
C VAL A 169 1.88 10.30 -2.17
N GLN A 170 3.17 10.66 -2.12
CA GLN A 170 3.84 11.52 -3.11
C GLN A 170 4.88 10.77 -3.95
N ASP A 171 4.82 9.43 -4.00
CA ASP A 171 5.75 8.66 -4.83
C ASP A 171 5.51 8.95 -6.32
N PRO A 172 6.52 9.45 -7.06
CA PRO A 172 6.34 9.87 -8.43
C PRO A 172 6.06 8.70 -9.38
N VAL A 173 6.57 7.50 -9.11
CA VAL A 173 6.35 6.32 -9.96
C VAL A 173 4.90 5.85 -9.85
N LEU A 174 4.39 5.78 -8.62
CA LEU A 174 2.99 5.44 -8.38
C LEU A 174 2.04 6.48 -8.99
N ILE A 175 2.33 7.77 -8.83
CA ILE A 175 1.51 8.84 -9.39
C ILE A 175 1.48 8.75 -10.93
N GLU A 176 2.65 8.64 -11.57
CA GLU A 176 2.75 8.55 -13.03
C GLU A 176 2.01 7.33 -13.57
N PHE A 177 2.11 6.19 -12.89
CA PHE A 177 1.40 4.97 -13.28
C PHE A 177 -0.13 5.13 -13.19
N LEU A 178 -0.66 5.65 -12.08
CA LEU A 178 -2.11 5.86 -11.89
C LEU A 178 -2.68 6.92 -12.85
N ASP A 179 -1.90 7.95 -13.17
CA ASP A 179 -2.24 8.92 -14.21
C ASP A 179 -2.31 8.25 -15.59
N GLY A 180 -1.37 7.34 -15.88
CA GLY A 180 -1.37 6.52 -17.09
C GLY A 180 -2.63 5.66 -17.23
N VAL A 181 -3.05 5.00 -16.14
CA VAL A 181 -4.31 4.23 -16.08
C VAL A 181 -5.51 5.11 -16.42
N THR A 182 -5.58 6.31 -15.84
CA THR A 182 -6.69 7.25 -16.06
C THR A 182 -6.74 7.75 -17.51
N LYS A 183 -5.59 8.04 -18.11
CA LYS A 183 -5.49 8.46 -19.52
C LYS A 183 -5.96 7.35 -20.46
N LEU A 184 -5.46 6.13 -20.27
CA LEU A 184 -5.81 4.99 -21.13
C LEU A 184 -7.30 4.63 -21.03
N ALA A 185 -7.89 4.70 -19.83
CA ALA A 185 -9.32 4.51 -19.64
C ALA A 185 -10.16 5.57 -20.39
N GLY A 186 -9.71 6.82 -20.42
CA GLY A 186 -10.34 7.90 -21.16
C GLY A 186 -10.28 7.74 -22.68
N ASP A 187 -9.13 7.29 -23.19
CA ASP A 187 -8.93 7.03 -24.62
C ASP A 187 -9.78 5.86 -25.11
N ALA A 188 -9.85 4.76 -24.34
CA ALA A 188 -10.72 3.61 -24.65
C ALA A 188 -12.21 4.03 -24.75
N ASN A 189 -12.65 4.93 -23.87
CA ASN A 189 -14.03 5.42 -23.90
C ASN A 189 -14.29 6.33 -25.12
N ARG A 190 -13.32 7.16 -25.51
CA ARG A 190 -13.43 8.00 -26.73
C ARG A 190 -13.47 7.19 -28.01
N GLU A 191 -12.73 6.10 -28.07
CA GLU A 191 -12.70 5.20 -29.22
C GLU A 191 -14.02 4.43 -29.34
N THR A 192 -14.61 4.05 -28.21
CA THR A 192 -15.95 3.43 -28.16
C THR A 192 -17.05 4.42 -28.57
N VAL A 193 -17.04 5.65 -28.06
CA VAL A 193 -18.00 6.71 -28.44
C VAL A 193 -17.87 7.12 -29.92
N SER A 194 -16.65 7.11 -30.47
CA SER A 194 -16.43 7.40 -31.90
C SER A 194 -16.94 6.28 -32.81
N GLN A 195 -17.00 5.05 -32.31
CA GLN A 195 -17.62 3.91 -33.02
C GLN A 195 -19.15 3.90 -32.88
N GLU A 196 -19.69 4.38 -31.76
CA GLU A 196 -21.14 4.48 -31.51
C GLU A 196 -21.84 5.59 -32.32
N ILE A 197 -21.11 6.65 -32.70
CA ILE A 197 -21.63 7.74 -33.55
C ILE A 197 -21.78 7.31 -35.03
N CYS A 198 -21.30 6.12 -35.39
CA CYS A 198 -21.37 5.57 -36.75
C CYS A 198 -22.29 4.36 -36.88
N VAL A 199 -23.49 4.36 -36.28
CA VAL A 199 -24.51 3.34 -36.59
C VAL A 199 -25.91 3.95 -36.74
N ALA A 200 -26.42 3.96 -37.98
CA ALA A 200 -27.84 4.05 -38.30
C ALA A 200 -28.41 2.61 -38.47
N PRO A 201 -29.72 2.39 -38.26
CA PRO A 201 -30.24 1.11 -37.79
C PRO A 201 -30.47 0.10 -38.93
N VAL A 202 -30.22 -1.17 -38.65
CA VAL A 202 -30.77 -2.31 -39.42
C VAL A 202 -31.35 -3.33 -38.43
N ALA A 203 -32.46 -3.93 -38.87
CA ALA A 203 -33.51 -4.56 -38.09
C ALA A 203 -33.18 -5.95 -37.50
N GLU A 204 -33.98 -6.25 -36.47
CA GLU A 204 -34.46 -7.54 -35.95
C GLU A 204 -33.90 -8.87 -36.50
N GLY A 205 -33.56 -9.77 -35.57
CA GLY A 205 -33.68 -11.21 -35.76
C GLY A 205 -32.81 -12.09 -34.83
N GLY A 206 -33.44 -12.90 -33.97
CA GLY A 206 -32.98 -14.27 -33.70
C GLY A 206 -32.23 -14.61 -32.40
N VAL A 207 -33.00 -14.91 -31.35
CA VAL A 207 -32.93 -16.05 -30.40
C VAL A 207 -31.65 -16.93 -30.25
N HIS A 208 -31.14 -16.92 -29.00
CA HIS A 208 -30.52 -17.95 -28.14
C HIS A 208 -29.17 -18.67 -28.38
N ALA A 209 -28.49 -18.76 -27.22
CA ALA A 209 -27.60 -19.80 -26.70
C ALA A 209 -26.14 -19.87 -27.19
N ASN A 210 -25.20 -19.53 -26.30
CA ASN A 210 -24.55 -20.54 -25.44
C ASN A 210 -23.50 -19.87 -24.53
N VAL A 211 -23.52 -20.24 -23.25
CA VAL A 211 -22.50 -19.94 -22.25
C VAL A 211 -21.45 -21.06 -22.31
N PRO A 212 -20.14 -20.76 -22.44
CA PRO A 212 -19.09 -21.69 -22.06
C PRO A 212 -18.51 -21.36 -20.66
N PRO A 213 -17.86 -22.34 -20.01
CA PRO A 213 -18.05 -22.61 -18.60
C PRO A 213 -17.09 -21.87 -17.67
N GLY A 214 -17.53 -21.66 -16.43
CA GLY A 214 -16.68 -21.26 -15.32
C GLY A 214 -15.60 -22.31 -15.04
N PHE A 215 -14.37 -21.84 -14.90
CA PHE A 215 -13.25 -22.65 -14.45
C PHE A 215 -13.41 -22.96 -12.96
N GLN A 216 -13.49 -24.25 -12.62
CA GLN A 216 -13.43 -24.76 -11.26
C GLN A 216 -11.98 -25.13 -10.93
N TRP A 217 -11.47 -24.65 -9.79
CA TRP A 217 -10.23 -25.17 -9.20
C TRP A 217 -10.49 -26.53 -8.58
N LYS A 218 -9.83 -27.57 -9.09
CA LYS A 218 -9.74 -28.86 -8.43
C LYS A 218 -8.58 -28.84 -7.45
N PHE A 219 -8.89 -28.99 -6.18
CA PHE A 219 -7.92 -29.46 -5.20
C PHE A 219 -7.59 -30.92 -5.50
N GLY A 220 -6.32 -31.20 -5.79
CA GLY A 220 -5.77 -32.54 -5.66
C GLY A 220 -5.32 -32.73 -4.22
N SER A 221 -6.07 -33.53 -3.47
CA SER A 221 -5.58 -34.15 -2.24
C SER A 221 -4.61 -35.29 -2.57
N SER A 222 -3.52 -35.32 -1.81
CA SER A 222 -2.80 -36.49 -1.28
C SER A 222 -2.32 -37.57 -2.25
N GLU A 223 -1.00 -37.80 -2.25
CA GLU A 223 -0.38 -38.96 -1.59
C GLU A 223 1.00 -38.58 -1.04
#